data_AF-A0A807ZIQ2-F1
#
_entry.id   AF-A0A807ZIQ2-F1
#
_cell.length_a   1.000
_cell.length_b   1.000
_cell.length_c   1.000
_cell.angle_alpha   90.00
_cell.angle_beta   90.00
_cell.angle_gamma   90.00
#
_symmetry.space_group_name_H-M   'P 1'
#
loop_
_entity.id
_entity.type
_entity.pdbx_description
1 polymer ?
#
loop_
_entity_poly.entity_id
_entity_poly.type
_entity_poly.pdbx_seq_one_letter_code
_entity_poly.pdbx_strand_id
1 'polypeptide(L)' 'MFGIGMQELLLILVVVLLIFGANKLPEIGGGLGRAIRNFRRASSEPDEIDITPKDKKPSSTDDDTSHKA' A
#
# COMPACT_ATOMS: atom_id res chain seq x y z
N MET A 1 -15.55 -32.36 3.34
CA MET A 1 -14.74 -31.74 4.40
C MET A 1 -15.07 -30.26 4.38
N PHE A 2 -15.92 -29.80 5.31
CA PHE A 2 -16.35 -28.40 5.39
C PHE A 2 -15.12 -27.52 5.68
N GLY A 3 -14.61 -26.87 4.64
CA GLY A 3 -13.59 -25.84 4.79
C GLY A 3 -14.19 -24.65 5.53
N ILE A 4 -13.36 -23.94 6.29
CA ILE A 4 -13.73 -22.67 6.92
C ILE A 4 -14.30 -21.77 5.83
N GLY A 5 -15.61 -21.56 5.87
CA GLY A 5 -16.31 -20.69 4.97
C GLY A 5 -16.12 -19.24 5.37
N MET A 6 -16.59 -18.36 4.49
CA MET A 6 -16.49 -16.92 4.72
C MET A 6 -17.28 -16.48 5.96
N GLN A 7 -18.31 -17.26 6.32
CA GLN A 7 -19.17 -17.01 7.46
C GLN A 7 -18.47 -17.34 8.79
N GLU A 8 -17.76 -18.48 8.89
CA GLU A 8 -16.95 -18.78 10.08
C GLU A 8 -15.78 -17.80 10.22
N LEU A 9 -15.13 -17.41 9.12
CA LEU A 9 -14.05 -16.43 9.16
C LEU A 9 -14.53 -15.06 9.67
N LEU A 10 -15.72 -14.61 9.23
CA LEU A 10 -16.34 -13.39 9.73
C LEU A 10 -16.68 -13.48 11.22
N LEU A 11 -17.20 -14.62 11.68
CA LEU A 11 -17.50 -14.82 13.11
C LEU A 11 -16.23 -14.70 13.95
N ILE A 12 -15.14 -15.35 13.54
CA ILE A 12 -13.84 -15.26 14.21
C ILE A 12 -13.32 -13.83 14.19
N LEU A 13 -13.41 -13.14 13.04
CA LEU A 13 -12.99 -11.76 12.91
C LEU A 13 -13.75 -10.85 13.90
N VAL A 14 -15.05 -11.03 14.07
CA VAL A 14 -15.85 -10.27 15.04
C VAL A 14 -15.37 -10.53 16.47
N VAL A 15 -15.09 -11.78 16.85
CA VAL A 15 -14.57 -12.10 18.20
C VAL A 15 -13.20 -11.45 18.43
N VAL A 16 -12.30 -11.52 17.45
CA VAL A 16 -10.98 -10.85 17.49
C VAL A 16 -11.15 -9.34 17.62
N LEU A 17 -12.06 -8.74 16.86
CA LEU A 17 -12.39 -7.31 16.93
C LEU A 17 -12.95 -6.92 18.31
N LEU A 18 -13.70 -7.77 18.99
CA LEU A 18 -14.19 -7.50 20.35
C LEU A 18 -13.04 -7.50 21.38
N ILE A 19 -12.09 -8.43 21.26
CA ILE A 19 -10.95 -8.54 22.19
C ILE A 19 -9.94 -7.42 21.96
N PHE A 20 -9.51 -7.21 20.72
CA PHE A 20 -8.45 -6.26 20.38
C PHE A 20 -8.97 -4.84 20.09
N GLY A 21 -10.23 -4.73 19.69
CA GLY A 21 -10.86 -3.50 19.20
C GLY A 21 -10.67 -3.29 17.70
N ALA A 22 -11.64 -2.63 17.05
CA ALA A 22 -11.59 -2.33 15.61
C ALA A 22 -10.43 -1.44 15.17
N ASN A 23 -9.84 -0.67 16.09
CA ASN A 23 -8.73 0.23 15.80
C ASN A 23 -7.38 -0.49 15.68
N LYS A 24 -7.23 -1.69 16.27
CA LYS A 24 -5.93 -2.37 16.35
C LYS A 24 -5.56 -3.09 15.05
N LEU A 25 -6.55 -3.60 14.32
CA LEU A 25 -6.30 -4.28 13.04
C LEU A 25 -5.72 -3.32 11.96
N PRO A 26 -6.28 -2.11 11.72
CA PRO A 26 -5.68 -1.15 10.79
C PRO A 26 -4.31 -0.62 11.24
N GLU A 27 -4.11 -0.44 12.55
CA GLU A 27 -2.85 0.03 13.12
C GLU A 27 -1.71 -0.96 12.82
N ILE A 28 -1.94 -2.25 13.08
CA ILE A 28 -0.98 -3.32 12.79
C ILE A 28 -0.86 -3.53 11.26
N GLY A 29 -1.99 -3.52 10.55
CA GLY A 29 -2.05 -3.70 9.10
C GLY A 29 -1.29 -2.62 8.32
N GLY A 30 -1.32 -1.37 8.77
CA GLY A 30 -0.55 -0.28 8.17
C GLY A 30 0.97 -0.48 8.31
N GLY A 31 1.43 -0.98 9.46
CA GLY A 31 2.82 -1.34 9.70
C GLY A 31 3.27 -2.52 8.83
N LEU A 32 2.53 -3.62 8.87
CA LEU A 32 2.80 -4.82 8.09
C LEU A 32 2.73 -4.56 6.58
N GLY A 33 1.75 -3.76 6.12
CA GLY A 33 1.60 -3.43 4.71
C GLY A 33 2.78 -2.63 4.16
N ARG A 34 3.31 -1.68 4.94
CA ARG A 34 4.55 -0.96 4.60
C ARG A 34 5.75 -1.91 4.56
N ALA A 35 5.87 -2.81 5.54
CA ALA A 35 6.94 -3.80 5.59
C ALA A 35 6.89 -4.74 4.39
N ILE A 36 5.72 -5.31 4.07
CA ILE A 36 5.52 -6.19 2.91
C ILE A 36 5.81 -5.43 1.61
N ARG A 37 5.36 -4.17 1.49
CA ARG A 37 5.63 -3.35 0.30
C ARG A 37 7.13 -3.10 0.10
N ASN A 38 7.85 -2.77 1.17
CA ASN A 38 9.28 -2.53 1.12
C ASN A 38 10.05 -3.83 0.86
N PHE A 39 9.65 -4.93 1.50
CA PHE A 39 10.20 -6.26 1.26
C PHE A 39 10.02 -6.69 -0.19
N ARG A 40 8.82 -6.51 -0.74
CA ARG A 40 8.52 -6.84 -2.14
C ARG A 40 9.33 -5.99 -3.12
N ARG A 41 9.58 -4.70 -2.81
CA ARG A 41 10.45 -3.83 -3.62
C ARG A 41 11.90 -4.30 -3.60
N ALA A 42 12.47 -4.48 -2.41
CA ALA A 42 13.83 -4.96 -2.24
C ALA A 42 14.06 -6.36 -2.84
N SER A 43 13.03 -7.22 -2.82
CA SER A 43 13.08 -8.54 -3.44
C SER A 43 12.82 -8.54 -4.95
N SER A 44 12.29 -7.45 -5.52
CA SER A 44 11.99 -7.36 -6.97
C SER A 44 12.98 -6.50 -7.74
N GLU A 45 13.76 -5.66 -7.06
CA GLU A 45 14.85 -4.89 -7.64
C GLU A 45 16.13 -5.75 -7.59
N PRO A 46 16.63 -6.28 -8.73
CA PRO A 46 17.98 -6.82 -8.78
C PRO A 46 18.98 -5.70 -8.45
N ASP A 47 20.12 -6.05 -7.84
CA ASP A 47 21.16 -5.13 -7.36
C ASP A 47 21.70 -4.17 -8.44
N GLU A 48 20.94 -3.14 -8.80
CA GLU A 48 21.41 -1.99 -9.55
C GLU A 48 21.48 -0.81 -8.59
N ILE A 49 22.70 -0.37 -8.35
CA ILE A 49 23.02 0.87 -7.65
C ILE A 49 22.46 2.01 -8.51
N ASP A 50 21.21 2.40 -8.26
CA ASP A 50 20.56 3.53 -8.94
C ASP A 50 21.15 4.86 -8.41
N ILE A 51 22.27 5.28 -9.01
CA ILE A 51 22.78 6.66 -8.89
C ILE A 51 21.99 7.55 -9.87
N THR A 52 20.67 7.61 -9.71
CA THR A 52 19.85 8.62 -10.38
C THR A 52 19.19 9.49 -9.31
N PRO A 53 19.56 10.76 -9.17
CA PRO A 53 18.79 11.70 -8.36
C PRO A 53 17.34 11.68 -8.86
N LYS A 54 16.40 11.23 -8.02
CA LYS A 54 14.96 11.38 -8.28
C LYS A 54 14.62 12.86 -8.15
N ASP A 55 14.88 13.62 -9.22
CA ASP A 55 14.44 15.00 -9.35
C ASP A 55 12.92 15.05 -9.24
N LYS A 56 12.47 15.77 -8.22
CA LYS A 56 11.08 16.10 -7.99
C LYS A 56 10.54 16.89 -9.20
N LYS A 57 9.42 16.40 -9.73
CA LYS A 57 8.40 17.10 -10.58
C LYS A 57 8.68 18.57 -10.94
N PRO A 58 8.30 18.92 -12.18
CA PRO A 58 7.37 20.02 -12.35
C PRO A 58 6.11 19.55 -13.09
N SER A 59 5.00 19.55 -12.36
CA SER A 59 3.66 19.62 -12.96
C SER A 59 3.35 21.11 -13.17
N SER A 60 3.60 21.60 -14.38
CA SER A 60 3.07 22.87 -14.87
C SER A 60 3.30 22.93 -16.38
N THR A 61 2.34 22.38 -17.12
CA THR A 61 2.06 22.86 -18.47
C THR A 61 0.63 23.38 -18.39
N ASP A 62 0.52 24.59 -17.86
CA ASP A 62 -0.55 25.50 -18.24
C ASP A 62 -0.27 25.81 -19.72
N ASP A 63 -1.01 25.17 -20.62
CA ASP A 63 -0.90 25.43 -22.05
C ASP A 63 -1.42 26.83 -22.35
N ASP A 64 -0.49 27.59 -22.92
CA ASP A 64 -0.49 29.02 -23.13
C ASP A 64 -1.53 29.47 -24.18
N THR A 65 -2.00 30.69 -23.96
CA THR A 65 -2.83 31.44 -24.89
C THR A 65 -1.91 31.97 -26.00
N SER A 66 -2.43 32.13 -27.22
CA SER A 66 -1.86 33.02 -28.25
C SER A 66 -0.54 32.58 -28.89
N HIS A 67 -0.58 32.17 -30.17
CA HIS A 67 0.25 32.73 -31.26
C HIS A 67 0.17 31.86 -32.53
N LYS A 68 -0.71 32.23 -33.47
CA LYS A 68 -0.51 32.12 -34.92
C LYS A 68 -1.68 32.88 -35.58
N ALA A 69 -1.54 34.16 -35.93
CA ALA A 69 -0.85 34.67 -37.12
C ALA A 69 -1.35 34.00 -38.40
#